data_AF-A0A3D3E0T2-F1
#
_entry.id   AF-A0A3D3E0T2-F1
#
_cell.length_a   1.000
_cell.length_b   1.000
_cell.length_c   1.000
_cell.angle_alpha   90.00
_cell.angle_beta   90.00
_cell.angle_gamma   90.00
#
_symmetry.space_group_name_H-M   'P 1'
#
loop_
_entity.id
_entity.type
_entity.pdbx_description
1 polymer ?
#
loop_
_entity_poly.entity_id
_entity_poly.type
_entity_poly.pdbx_seq_one_letter_code
_entity_poly.pdbx_strand_id
1 'polypeptide(L)'
;MIGYFIISISMTALICYGTYRIFQQRVNAGLLTLDDAKGYYLIAAILVGFLGSALSFYVGQVLGYGNQEESSSAMALAILLDIMAALLTLIWGLVRFHQPEKY
;
A
#
# COMPACT_ATOMS: atom_id res chain seq x y z
N MET A 1 -20.60 -3.04 0.36
CA MET A 1 -19.75 -1.94 0.89
C MET A 1 -18.67 -2.42 1.85
N ILE A 2 -18.97 -2.99 3.03
CA ILE A 2 -17.91 -3.39 3.98
C ILE A 2 -16.93 -4.42 3.38
N GLY A 3 -17.42 -5.48 2.72
CA GLY A 3 -16.55 -6.48 2.09
C GLY A 3 -15.64 -5.89 1.00
N TYR A 4 -16.14 -4.90 0.27
CA TYR A 4 -15.36 -4.19 -0.74
C TYR A 4 -14.18 -3.42 -0.12
N PHE A 5 -14.43 -2.73 1.00
CA PHE A 5 -13.39 -2.02 1.74
C PHE A 5 -12.34 -2.97 2.31
N ILE A 6 -12.75 -4.08 2.92
CA ILE A 6 -11.82 -5.06 3.49
C ILE A 6 -10.92 -5.64 2.40
N ILE A 7 -11.48 -5.96 1.22
CA ILE A 7 -10.69 -6.48 0.08
C ILE A 7 -9.70 -5.44 -0.41
N SER A 8 -10.12 -4.17 -0.57
CA SER A 8 -9.25 -3.06 -0.99
C SER A 8 -8.05 -2.88 -0.06
N ILE A 9 -8.31 -2.78 1.24
CA ILE A 9 -7.30 -2.55 2.27
C ILE A 9 -6.33 -3.75 2.31
N SER A 10 -6.88 -4.96 2.26
CA SER A 10 -6.07 -6.18 2.28
C SER A 10 -5.17 -6.28 1.05
N MET A 11 -5.69 -5.95 -0.14
CA MET A 11 -4.90 -5.91 -1.37
C MET A 11 -3.78 -4.87 -1.30
N THR A 12 -4.09 -3.65 -0.86
CA THR A 12 -3.10 -2.58 -0.69
C THR A 12 -2.00 -3.00 0.27
N ALA A 13 -2.38 -3.59 1.41
CA ALA A 13 -1.42 -4.07 2.41
C ALA A 13 -0.56 -5.23 1.88
N LEU A 14 -1.15 -6.19 1.15
CA LEU A 14 -0.42 -7.31 0.54
C LEU A 14 0.58 -6.84 -0.51
N ILE A 15 0.22 -5.85 -1.33
CA ILE A 15 1.11 -5.29 -2.34
C ILE A 15 2.27 -4.54 -1.68
N CYS A 16 2.01 -3.71 -0.66
CA CYS A 16 3.07 -3.05 0.12
C CYS A 16 3.99 -4.06 0.84
N TYR A 17 3.43 -5.14 1.38
CA TYR A 17 4.24 -6.21 1.97
C TYR A 17 5.10 -6.93 0.92
N GLY A 18 4.54 -7.18 -0.26
CA GLY A 18 5.25 -7.77 -1.39
C GLY A 18 6.44 -6.91 -1.84
N THR A 19 6.24 -5.60 -1.97
CA THR A 19 7.33 -4.67 -2.34
C THR A 19 8.41 -4.65 -1.26
N TYR A 20 8.07 -4.62 0.03
CA TYR A 20 9.03 -4.76 1.13
C TYR A 20 9.90 -6.02 0.95
N ARG A 21 9.28 -7.18 0.72
CA ARG A 21 9.99 -8.45 0.60
C ARG A 21 10.96 -8.45 -0.58
N ILE A 22 10.55 -7.89 -1.72
CA ILE A 22 11.40 -7.79 -2.91
C ILE A 22 12.62 -6.90 -2.62
N PHE A 23 12.43 -5.72 -2.04
CA PHE A 23 13.54 -4.82 -1.72
C PHE A 23 14.46 -5.41 -0.65
N GLN A 24 13.91 -6.06 0.38
CA GLN A 24 14.72 -6.74 1.41
C GLN A 24 15.57 -7.87 0.80
N GLN A 25 15.03 -8.64 -0.16
CA GLN A 25 15.81 -9.65 -0.89
C GLN A 25 16.94 -9.02 -1.71
N ARG A 26 16.72 -7.86 -2.33
CA ARG A 26 17.75 -7.13 -3.10
C ARG A 26 18.86 -6.59 -2.19
N VAL A 27 18.51 -6.08 -1.01
CA VAL A 27 19.47 -5.68 0.03
C VAL A 27 20.28 -6.90 0.50
N ASN A 28 19.61 -8.02 0.76
CA ASN A 28 20.28 -9.25 1.20
C ASN A 28 21.23 -9.82 0.14
N ALA A 29 20.91 -9.64 -1.14
CA ALA A 29 21.76 -10.02 -2.26
C ALA A 29 22.93 -9.05 -2.51
N GLY A 30 23.06 -7.97 -1.72
CA GLY A 30 24.10 -6.96 -1.88
C GLY A 30 23.96 -6.11 -3.16
N LEU A 31 22.82 -6.20 -3.86
CA LEU A 31 22.55 -5.45 -5.08
C LEU A 31 22.14 -4.01 -4.80
N LEU A 32 21.74 -3.72 -3.57
CA LEU A 32 21.18 -2.43 -3.18
C LEU A 32 21.61 -2.05 -1.76
N THR A 33 21.92 -0.78 -1.55
CA THR A 33 22.22 -0.26 -0.21
C THR A 33 20.93 -0.14 0.62
N LEU A 34 21.05 -0.16 1.94
CA LEU A 34 19.88 -0.07 2.83
C LEU A 34 19.13 1.26 2.67
N ASP A 35 19.86 2.36 2.51
CA ASP A 35 19.27 3.69 2.40
C ASP A 35 18.54 3.86 1.05
N ASP A 36 19.12 3.35 -0.03
CA ASP A 36 18.44 3.31 -1.33
C ASP A 36 17.18 2.43 -1.28
N ALA A 37 17.25 1.28 -0.61
CA ALA A 37 16.10 0.36 -0.51
C ALA A 37 14.93 0.98 0.25
N LYS A 38 15.21 1.72 1.33
CA LYS A 38 14.20 2.49 2.06
C LYS A 38 13.59 3.58 1.18
N GLY A 39 14.42 4.29 0.41
CA GLY A 39 13.96 5.30 -0.55
C GLY A 39 13.03 4.73 -1.62
N TYR A 40 13.44 3.64 -2.29
CA TYR A 40 12.60 2.99 -3.30
C TYR A 40 11.33 2.38 -2.71
N TYR A 41 11.39 1.83 -1.50
CA TYR A 41 10.21 1.33 -0.80
C TYR A 41 9.23 2.46 -0.48
N LEU A 42 9.72 3.63 -0.06
CA LEU A 42 8.88 4.80 0.18
C LEU A 42 8.13 5.21 -1.08
N ILE A 43 8.83 5.33 -2.21
CA ILE A 43 8.22 5.66 -3.50
C ILE A 43 7.21 4.58 -3.91
N ALA A 44 7.56 3.31 -3.75
CA ALA A 44 6.67 2.19 -4.09
C ALA A 44 5.38 2.21 -3.26
N ALA A 45 5.46 2.42 -1.95
CA ALA A 45 4.27 2.46 -1.10
C ALA A 45 3.37 3.67 -1.41
N ILE A 46 3.94 4.83 -1.76
CA ILE A 46 3.16 6.00 -2.23
C ILE A 46 2.43 5.67 -3.52
N LEU A 47 3.12 5.06 -4.49
CA LEU A 47 2.50 4.66 -5.76
C LEU A 47 1.40 3.62 -5.56
N VAL A 48 1.63 2.63 -4.69
CA VAL A 48 0.64 1.58 -4.37
C VAL A 48 -0.56 2.17 -3.66
N GLY A 49 -0.36 3.07 -2.67
CA GLY A 49 -1.45 3.76 -2.00
C GLY A 49 -2.28 4.61 -2.98
N PHE A 50 -1.63 5.40 -3.84
CA PHE A 50 -2.32 6.23 -4.82
C PHE A 50 -3.08 5.41 -5.86
N LEU A 51 -2.43 4.41 -6.48
CA LEU A 51 -3.05 3.56 -7.49
C LEU A 51 -4.13 2.66 -6.89
N GLY A 52 -3.90 2.14 -5.68
CA GLY A 52 -4.89 1.35 -4.93
C GLY A 52 -6.15 2.18 -4.67
N SER A 53 -6.00 3.38 -4.13
CA SER A 53 -7.13 4.29 -3.91
C SER A 53 -7.84 4.69 -5.21
N ALA A 54 -7.11 4.94 -6.30
CA ALA A 54 -7.70 5.29 -7.60
C ALA A 54 -8.51 4.12 -8.19
N LEU A 55 -7.98 2.89 -8.12
CA LEU A 55 -8.69 1.68 -8.53
C LEU A 55 -9.93 1.45 -7.65
N SER A 56 -9.80 1.64 -6.34
CA SER A 56 -10.92 1.51 -5.40
C SER A 56 -11.97 2.60 -5.57
N PHE A 57 -11.61 3.76 -6.09
CA PHE A 57 -12.59 4.76 -6.49
C PHE A 57 -13.32 4.34 -7.78
N TYR A 58 -12.57 3.92 -8.80
CA TYR A 58 -13.13 3.51 -10.08
C TYR A 58 -14.07 2.31 -9.95
N VAL A 59 -13.65 1.24 -9.26
CA VAL A 59 -14.49 0.06 -9.05
C VAL A 59 -15.72 0.41 -8.20
N GLY A 60 -15.60 1.32 -7.24
CA GLY A 60 -16.73 1.82 -6.45
C GLY A 60 -17.78 2.54 -7.31
N GLN A 61 -17.34 3.33 -8.30
CA GLN A 61 -18.25 3.96 -9.26
C GLN A 61 -18.95 2.92 -10.17
N VAL A 62 -18.20 1.94 -10.69
CA VAL A 62 -18.75 0.88 -11.55
C VAL A 62 -19.80 0.05 -10.81
N LEU A 63 -19.60 -0.19 -9.51
CA LEU A 63 -20.57 -0.89 -8.65
C LEU A 63 -21.81 -0.04 -8.29
N GLY A 64 -21.88 1.21 -8.75
CA GLY A 64 -23.04 2.09 -8.56
C GLY A 64 -23.06 2.85 -7.24
N TYR A 65 -21.99 2.77 -6.43
CA TYR A 65 -21.89 3.52 -5.16
C TYR A 65 -21.79 5.03 -5.36
N GLY A 66 -21.55 5.52 -6.58
CA GLY A 66 -21.58 6.96 -6.89
C GLY A 66 -22.98 7.59 -6.96
N ASN A 67 -24.05 6.79 -7.03
CA ASN A 67 -25.41 7.28 -7.29
C ASN A 67 -26.25 7.55 -6.03
N GLN A 68 -25.68 7.31 -4.84
CA GLN A 68 -26.35 7.55 -3.55
C GLN A 68 -25.49 8.54 -2.74
N GLU A 69 -26.10 9.62 -2.23
CA GLU A 69 -25.39 10.66 -1.45
C GLU A 69 -24.64 10.07 -0.24
N GLU A 70 -25.24 9.08 0.43
CA GLU A 70 -24.64 8.38 1.58
C GLU A 70 -23.48 7.47 1.17
N SER A 71 -23.45 6.97 -0.07
CA SER A 71 -22.36 6.14 -0.58
C SER A 71 -21.15 6.97 -1.04
N SER A 72 -21.35 8.24 -1.41
CA SER A 72 -20.28 9.17 -1.80
C SER A 72 -19.33 9.48 -0.62
N SER A 73 -19.89 9.76 0.56
CA SER A 73 -19.09 9.98 1.78
C SER A 73 -18.37 8.70 2.23
N ALA A 74 -19.01 7.54 2.08
CA ALA A 74 -18.39 6.24 2.37
C ALA A 74 -17.22 5.92 1.42
N MET A 75 -17.29 6.30 0.15
CA MET A 75 -16.18 6.15 -0.81
C MET A 75 -14.99 7.05 -0.46
N ALA A 76 -15.22 8.29 0.00
CA ALA A 76 -14.14 9.16 0.45
C ALA A 76 -13.42 8.58 1.68
N LEU A 77 -14.17 8.02 2.63
CA LEU A 77 -13.61 7.33 3.79
C LEU A 77 -12.80 6.09 3.40
N ALA A 78 -13.22 5.37 2.35
CA ALA A 78 -12.50 4.21 1.83
C ALA A 78 -11.11 4.56 1.33
N ILE A 79 -11.02 5.60 0.51
CA ILE A 79 -9.76 6.13 -0.01
C ILE A 79 -8.84 6.52 1.15
N LEU A 80 -9.39 7.21 2.14
CA LEU A 80 -8.63 7.64 3.31
C LEU A 80 -8.10 6.43 4.09
N LEU A 81 -8.89 5.36 4.22
CA LEU A 81 -8.49 4.12 4.89
C LEU A 81 -7.40 3.37 4.12
N ASP A 82 -7.48 3.32 2.79
CA ASP A 82 -6.42 2.73 1.94
C ASP A 82 -5.10 3.49 2.10
N ILE A 83 -5.14 4.83 2.11
CA ILE A 83 -3.96 5.67 2.33
C ILE A 83 -3.38 5.41 3.73
N MET A 84 -4.22 5.33 4.76
CA MET A 84 -3.77 5.01 6.12
C MET A 84 -3.13 3.61 6.19
N ALA A 85 -3.69 2.62 5.50
CA ALA A 85 -3.12 1.28 5.43
C ALA A 85 -1.77 1.26 4.68
N ALA A 86 -1.66 2.00 3.58
CA ALA A 86 -0.39 2.19 2.86
C ALA A 86 0.67 2.87 3.73
N LEU A 87 0.31 3.89 4.51
CA LEU A 87 1.21 4.55 5.46
C LEU A 87 1.64 3.62 6.59
N LEU A 88 0.72 2.83 7.14
CA LEU A 88 1.02 1.91 8.23
C LEU A 88 1.96 0.78 7.78
N THR A 89 1.74 0.25 6.58
CA THR A 89 2.64 -0.72 5.96
C THR A 89 3.99 -0.11 5.57
N LEU A 90 4.02 1.16 5.16
CA LEU A 90 5.26 1.90 4.93
C LEU A 90 6.07 2.04 6.22
N ILE A 91 5.47 2.52 7.31
CA ILE A 91 6.14 2.67 8.60
C ILE A 91 6.67 1.33 9.08
N TRP A 92 5.85 0.29 9.02
CA TRP A 92 6.24 -1.07 9.38
C TRP A 92 7.44 -1.57 8.54
N GLY A 93 7.39 -1.41 7.22
CA GLY A 93 8.44 -1.86 6.32
C GLY A 93 9.76 -1.12 6.54
N LEU A 94 9.72 0.20 6.75
CA LEU A 94 10.90 1.03 7.04
C LEU A 94 11.60 0.61 8.33
N VAL A 95 10.85 0.28 9.38
CA VAL A 95 11.39 -0.23 10.65
C VAL A 95 11.94 -1.66 10.51
N ARG A 96 11.36 -2.47 9.61
CA ARG A 96 11.75 -3.87 9.41
C ARG A 96 12.92 -4.05 8.44
N PHE A 97 13.35 -3.00 7.73
CA PHE A 97 14.53 -3.07 6.86
C PHE A 97 15.82 -3.20 7.68
N HIS A 98 16.59 -4.25 7.42
CA HIS A 98 17.87 -4.49 8.07
C HIS A 98 18.91 -4.96 7.05
N GLN A 99 20.19 -4.64 7.28
CA GLN A 99 21.27 -5.24 6.50
C GLN A 99 21.54 -6.66 7.02
N PRO A 100 21.83 -7.64 6.13
CA PRO A 100 22.30 -8.95 6.59
C PRO A 100 23.65 -8.80 7.31
N GLU A 101 23.84 -9.50 8.42
CA GLU A 101 25.14 -9.60 9.08
C GLU A 101 26.13 -10.27 8.11
N LYS A 102 27.20 -9.55 7.76
CA LYS A 102 28.32 -10.11 6.99
C LYS A 102 29.12 -11.01 7.95
N TYR A 103 28.88 -12.32 7.88
CA TYR A 103 29.75 -13.34 8.49
C TYR A 103 30.86 -13.73 7.52
#